data_AF-A0A971ZI25-F1
#
_entry.id   AF-A0A971ZI25-F1
#
_cell.length_a   1.000
_cell.length_b   1.000
_cell.length_c   1.000
_cell.angle_alpha   90.00
_cell.angle_beta   90.00
_cell.angle_gamma   90.00
#
_symmetry.space_group_name_H-M   'P 1'
#
loop_
_entity.id
_entity.type
_entity.pdbx_description
1 polymer ?
#
loop_
_entity_poly.entity_id
_entity_poly.type
_entity_poly.pdbx_seq_one_letter_code
_entity_poly.pdbx_strand_id
1 'polypeptide(L)'
;MTRDEFITILKEELKNLPSAEVEDILYDYEEHFEVGLSKGKTEEEIAKELGNPKTIAKSYKANYRINNAENNPSTKNLFSAILAAVSLGFFNLVFVLGPFIGL
;
A
#
# COMPACT_ATOMS: atom_id res chain seq x y z
N MET A 1 -14.99 -23.60 1.10
CA MET A 1 -15.00 -22.66 2.24
C MET A 1 -16.32 -21.93 2.16
N THR A 2 -16.94 -21.70 3.30
CA THR A 2 -18.20 -20.94 3.39
C THR A 2 -17.92 -19.45 3.16
N ARG A 3 -18.99 -18.67 2.94
CA ARG A 3 -18.90 -17.21 2.89
C ARG A 3 -18.26 -16.66 4.16
N ASP A 4 -18.75 -17.10 5.31
CA ASP A 4 -18.30 -16.60 6.61
C ASP A 4 -16.81 -16.91 6.86
N GLU A 5 -16.34 -18.10 6.46
CA GLU A 5 -14.92 -18.46 6.50
C GLU A 5 -14.09 -17.54 5.58
N PHE A 6 -14.55 -17.33 4.35
CA PHE A 6 -13.86 -16.48 3.38
C PHE A 6 -13.72 -15.04 3.90
N ILE A 7 -14.83 -14.44 4.34
CA ILE A 7 -14.89 -13.06 4.84
C ILE A 7 -14.07 -12.89 6.12
N THR A 8 -14.13 -13.85 7.03
CA THR A 8 -13.32 -13.82 8.27
C THR A 8 -11.83 -13.82 7.95
N ILE A 9 -11.36 -14.72 7.08
CA ILE A 9 -9.94 -14.80 6.69
C ILE A 9 -9.52 -13.51 5.98
N LEU A 10 -10.35 -13.00 5.06
CA LEU A 10 -10.07 -11.78 4.33
C LEU A 10 -9.92 -10.58 5.29
N LYS A 11 -10.86 -10.41 6.22
CA LYS A 11 -10.84 -9.36 7.24
C LYS A 11 -9.59 -9.42 8.13
N GLU A 12 -9.24 -10.61 8.62
CA GLU A 12 -8.05 -10.81 9.45
C GLU A 12 -6.76 -10.43 8.70
N GLU A 13 -6.68 -10.77 7.42
CA GLU A 13 -5.53 -10.48 6.59
C GLU A 13 -5.43 -8.98 6.21
N LEU A 14 -6.55 -8.27 6.18
CA LEU A 14 -6.63 -6.83 5.83
C LEU A 14 -6.46 -5.88 7.04
N LYS A 15 -6.38 -6.39 8.29
CA LYS A 15 -6.35 -5.58 9.54
C LYS A 15 -5.34 -4.43 9.65
N ASN A 16 -4.36 -4.36 8.75
CA ASN A 16 -3.33 -3.31 8.71
C ASN A 16 -3.64 -2.19 7.71
N LEU A 17 -4.80 -2.22 7.04
CA LEU A 17 -5.32 -1.15 6.21
C LEU A 17 -6.27 -0.25 7.00
N PRO A 18 -6.55 0.97 6.54
CA PRO A 18 -7.56 1.84 7.15
C PRO A 18 -8.93 1.14 7.21
N SER A 19 -9.65 1.28 8.33
CA SER A 19 -10.92 0.58 8.54
C SER A 19 -11.93 0.81 7.42
N ALA A 20 -12.00 2.02 6.88
CA ALA A 20 -12.87 2.35 5.75
C ALA A 20 -12.55 1.52 4.49
N GLU A 21 -11.26 1.39 4.13
CA GLU A 21 -10.88 0.51 3.01
C GLU A 21 -11.22 -0.95 3.31
N VAL A 22 -11.03 -1.41 4.54
CA VAL A 22 -11.38 -2.79 4.91
C VAL A 22 -12.87 -3.02 4.75
N GLU A 23 -13.71 -2.10 5.25
CA GLU A 23 -15.17 -2.19 5.13
C GLU A 23 -15.63 -2.21 3.67
N ASP A 24 -15.10 -1.30 2.84
CA ASP A 24 -15.41 -1.25 1.41
C ASP A 24 -15.04 -2.55 0.70
N ILE A 25 -13.84 -3.08 0.95
CA ILE A 25 -13.40 -4.35 0.37
C ILE A 25 -14.32 -5.49 0.80
N LEU A 26 -14.63 -5.59 2.10
CA LEU A 26 -15.48 -6.69 2.58
C LEU A 26 -16.89 -6.62 1.98
N TYR A 27 -17.45 -5.41 1.85
CA TYR A 27 -18.75 -5.20 1.22
C TYR A 27 -18.79 -5.71 -0.22
N ASP A 28 -17.77 -5.41 -1.04
CA ASP A 28 -17.69 -5.89 -2.42
C ASP A 28 -17.72 -7.43 -2.51
N TYR A 29 -17.02 -8.11 -1.60
CA TYR A 29 -16.99 -9.57 -1.57
C TYR A 29 -18.29 -10.17 -1.02
N GLU A 30 -18.92 -9.54 -0.02
CA GLU A 30 -20.25 -9.93 0.47
C GLU A 30 -21.29 -9.84 -0.65
N GLU A 31 -21.33 -8.72 -1.38
CA GLU A 31 -22.19 -8.55 -2.56
C GLU A 31 -21.92 -9.62 -3.62
N HIS A 32 -20.65 -9.97 -3.86
CA HIS A 32 -20.29 -11.02 -4.82
C HIS A 32 -20.88 -12.38 -4.43
N PHE A 33 -20.86 -12.72 -3.13
CA PHE A 33 -21.51 -13.92 -2.62
C PHE A 33 -23.02 -13.86 -2.80
N GLU A 34 -23.67 -12.74 -2.46
CA GLU A 34 -25.12 -12.57 -2.67
C GLU A 34 -25.52 -12.73 -4.13
N VAL A 35 -24.79 -12.10 -5.05
CA VAL A 35 -25.03 -12.22 -6.49
C VAL A 35 -24.82 -13.66 -6.96
N GLY A 36 -23.79 -14.35 -6.49
CA GLY A 36 -23.54 -15.75 -6.82
C GLY A 36 -24.66 -16.68 -6.35
N LEU A 37 -25.12 -16.49 -5.11
CA LEU A 37 -26.23 -17.25 -4.51
C LEU A 37 -27.54 -17.00 -5.29
N SER A 38 -27.81 -15.75 -5.68
CA SER A 38 -29.00 -15.41 -6.49
C SER A 38 -29.02 -16.10 -7.86
N LYS A 39 -27.84 -16.50 -8.37
CA LYS A 39 -27.66 -17.25 -9.62
C LYS A 39 -27.71 -18.77 -9.41
N GLY A 40 -27.97 -19.24 -8.21
CA GLY A 40 -28.07 -20.66 -7.88
C GLY A 40 -26.73 -21.37 -7.66
N LYS A 41 -25.62 -20.64 -7.49
CA LYS A 41 -24.33 -21.23 -7.10
C LYS A 41 -24.29 -21.53 -5.61
N THR A 42 -23.47 -22.50 -5.20
CA THR A 42 -23.18 -22.72 -3.77
C THR A 42 -22.07 -21.77 -3.27
N GLU A 43 -21.98 -21.57 -1.96
CA GLU A 43 -20.91 -20.76 -1.37
C GLU A 43 -19.52 -21.29 -1.74
N GLU A 44 -19.35 -22.62 -1.77
CA GLU A 44 -18.08 -23.26 -2.13
C GLU A 44 -17.69 -23.00 -3.58
N GLU A 45 -18.66 -22.99 -4.50
CA GLU A 45 -18.43 -22.67 -5.90
C GLU A 45 -17.99 -21.21 -6.06
N ILE A 46 -18.69 -20.29 -5.38
CA ILE A 46 -18.38 -18.86 -5.41
C ILE A 46 -16.99 -18.62 -4.81
N ALA A 47 -16.70 -19.20 -3.64
CA ALA A 47 -15.40 -19.06 -3.00
C ALA A 47 -14.26 -19.65 -3.86
N LYS A 48 -14.52 -20.75 -4.58
CA LYS A 48 -13.56 -21.33 -5.52
C LYS A 48 -13.30 -20.41 -6.72
N GLU A 49 -14.32 -19.73 -7.22
CA GLU A 49 -14.19 -18.74 -8.30
C GLU A 49 -13.45 -17.48 -7.84
N LEU A 50 -13.76 -16.98 -6.64
CA LEU A 50 -13.07 -15.85 -6.02
C LEU A 50 -11.60 -16.16 -5.73
N GLY A 51 -11.29 -17.40 -5.36
CA GLY A 51 -9.93 -17.87 -5.09
C GLY A 51 -9.55 -17.77 -3.60
N ASN A 52 -8.26 -17.52 -3.33
CA ASN A 52 -7.75 -17.56 -1.96
C ASN A 52 -7.80 -16.16 -1.31
N PRO A 53 -8.55 -15.96 -0.20
CA PRO A 53 -8.68 -14.67 0.47
C PRO A 53 -7.33 -14.10 0.98
N LYS A 54 -6.36 -14.96 1.32
CA LYS A 54 -5.01 -14.51 1.72
C LYS A 54 -4.24 -13.90 0.56
N THR A 55 -4.39 -14.46 -0.64
CA THR A 55 -3.75 -13.94 -1.86
C THR A 55 -4.39 -12.61 -2.27
N ILE A 56 -5.72 -12.53 -2.19
CA ILE A 56 -6.48 -11.29 -2.42
C ILE A 56 -5.98 -10.20 -1.47
N ALA A 57 -5.94 -10.44 -0.16
CA ALA A 57 -5.47 -9.47 0.81
C ALA A 57 -4.03 -9.02 0.58
N LYS A 58 -3.15 -9.91 0.12
CA LYS A 58 -1.76 -9.54 -0.27
C LYS A 58 -1.74 -8.55 -1.42
N SER A 59 -2.63 -8.69 -2.40
CA SER A 59 -2.74 -7.76 -3.53
C SER A 59 -3.16 -6.37 -3.06
N TYR A 60 -4.23 -6.26 -2.24
CA TYR A 60 -4.65 -4.99 -1.65
C TYR A 60 -3.54 -4.33 -0.82
N LYS A 61 -2.88 -5.10 0.06
CA LYS A 61 -1.75 -4.60 0.87
C LYS A 61 -0.54 -4.16 0.01
N ALA A 62 -0.32 -4.75 -1.15
CA ALA A 62 0.74 -4.33 -2.06
C ALA A 62 0.37 -3.02 -2.75
N ASN A 63 -0.85 -2.92 -3.30
CA ASN A 63 -1.35 -1.72 -3.96
C ASN A 63 -1.40 -0.53 -2.99
N TYR A 64 -1.88 -0.73 -1.77
CA TYR A 64 -1.89 0.31 -0.73
C TYR A 64 -0.47 0.84 -0.44
N ARG A 65 0.53 -0.05 -0.34
CA ARG A 65 1.92 0.38 -0.11
C ARG A 65 2.50 1.18 -1.26
N ILE A 66 2.20 0.79 -2.51
CA ILE A 66 2.67 1.50 -3.70
C ILE A 66 2.04 2.90 -3.74
N ASN A 67 0.71 2.97 -3.63
CA ASN A 67 -0.01 4.24 -3.65
C ASN A 67 0.42 5.17 -2.51
N ASN A 68 0.64 4.63 -1.31
CA ASN A 68 1.05 5.44 -0.16
C ASN A 68 2.52 5.89 -0.25
N ALA A 69 3.39 5.11 -0.92
CA ALA A 69 4.78 5.50 -1.16
C ALA A 69 4.90 6.60 -2.22
N GLU A 70 4.06 6.60 -3.25
CA GLU A 70 4.00 7.66 -4.27
C GLU A 70 3.48 8.98 -3.68
N ASN A 71 2.48 8.91 -2.80
CA ASN A 71 1.85 10.09 -2.20
C ASN A 71 2.62 10.68 -1.01
N ASN A 72 3.67 10.01 -0.52
CA ASN A 72 4.42 10.44 0.65
C ASN A 72 5.94 10.25 0.45
N PRO A 73 6.60 11.11 -0.35
CA PRO A 73 8.05 11.10 -0.41
C PRO A 73 8.58 11.36 0.99
N SER A 74 9.17 10.33 1.61
CA SER A 74 9.77 10.39 2.95
C SER A 74 10.54 11.70 3.11
N THR A 75 10.06 12.58 3.97
CA THR A 75 10.64 13.90 4.23
C THR A 75 12.11 13.82 4.65
N LYS A 76 12.54 12.68 5.22
CA LYS A 76 13.94 12.39 5.52
C LYS A 76 14.80 12.27 4.26
N ASN A 77 14.29 11.63 3.20
CA ASN A 77 15.03 11.49 1.93
C ASN A 77 15.15 12.85 1.22
N LEU A 78 14.09 13.66 1.28
CA LEU A 78 14.11 15.02 0.73
C LEU A 78 15.07 15.93 1.50
N PHE A 79 15.04 15.91 2.83
CA PHE A 79 15.95 16.71 3.65
C PHE A 79 17.42 16.31 3.45
N SER A 80 17.70 15.00 3.35
CA SER A 80 19.04 14.51 3.02
C SER A 80 19.51 14.95 1.63
N ALA A 81 18.62 14.95 0.63
CA ALA A 81 18.94 15.44 -0.71
C ALA A 81 19.21 16.95 -0.72
N ILE A 82 18.41 17.75 -0.01
CA ILE A 82 18.62 19.19 0.14
C ILE A 82 19.95 19.46 0.87
N LEU A 83 20.23 18.76 1.97
CA LEU A 83 21.48 18.90 2.71
C LEU A 83 22.69 18.55 1.84
N ALA A 84 22.60 17.48 1.04
CA ALA A 84 23.67 17.09 0.11
C ALA A 84 23.90 18.17 -0.97
N ALA A 85 22.84 18.72 -1.55
CA ALA A 85 22.94 19.78 -2.56
C ALA A 85 23.57 21.06 -1.97
N VAL A 86 23.12 21.48 -0.79
CA VAL A 86 23.69 22.63 -0.06
C VAL A 86 25.15 22.37 0.30
N SER A 87 25.46 21.18 0.82
CA SER A 87 26.83 20.82 1.21
C SER A 87 27.77 20.78 0.01
N LEU A 88 27.32 20.26 -1.14
CA LEU A 88 28.11 20.21 -2.36
C LEU A 88 28.36 21.61 -2.93
N GLY A 89 27.32 22.45 -2.96
CA GLY A 89 27.45 23.85 -3.37
C GLY A 89 28.39 24.64 -2.46
N PHE A 90 28.26 24.48 -1.15
CA PHE A 90 29.14 25.09 -0.16
C PHE A 90 30.59 24.58 -0.28
N PHE A 91 30.79 23.27 -0.47
CA PHE A 91 32.12 22.68 -0.64
C PHE A 91 32.86 23.29 -1.83
N ASN A 92 32.17 23.48 -2.97
CA ASN A 92 32.74 24.14 -4.14
C ASN A 92 33.14 25.60 -3.86
N LEU A 93 32.32 26.34 -3.09
CA LEU A 93 32.64 27.72 -2.71
C LEU A 93 33.88 27.81 -1.82
N VAL A 94 34.02 26.94 -0.83
CA VAL A 94 35.19 26.93 0.07
C VAL A 94 36.47 26.59 -0.72
N PHE A 95 36.42 25.59 -1.60
CA PHE A 95 37.58 25.19 -2.40
C PHE A 95 38.00 26.27 -3.41
N VAL A 96 37.04 26.92 -4.05
CA VAL A 96 37.32 27.95 -5.07
C VAL A 96 37.73 29.26 -4.41
N LEU A 97 37.00 29.75 -3.40
CA LEU A 97 37.23 31.07 -2.79
C LEU A 97 38.25 31.07 -1.65
N GLY A 98 38.42 29.94 -0.94
CA GLY A 98 39.34 29.82 0.19
C GLY A 98 40.78 30.25 -0.13
N PRO A 99 41.37 29.82 -1.26
CA PRO A 99 42.71 30.24 -1.66
C PRO A 99 42.83 31.75 -1.94
N PHE A 100 41.77 32.42 -2.42
CA PHE A 100 41.80 33.86 -2.72
C PHE A 100 41.74 34.75 -1.48
N ILE A 101 41.23 34.24 -0.36
CA ILE A 101 41.12 35.00 0.90
C ILE A 101 42.34 34.76 1.81
N GLY A 102 43.09 33.67 1.59
CA GLY A 102 44.28 33.31 2.36
C GLY A 102 45.62 33.84 1.82
N LEU A 103 45.63 34.52 0.66
CA LEU A 103 46.77 35.25 0.09
C LEU A 103 46.69 36.73 0.46
#